data_AF-A0A959IMN8-F1
#
_entry.id   AF-A0A959IMN8-F1
#
_cell.length_a   1.000
_cell.length_b   1.000
_cell.length_c   1.000
_cell.angle_alpha   90.00
_cell.angle_beta   90.00
_cell.angle_gamma   90.00
#
_symmetry.space_group_name_H-M   'P 1'
#
loop_
_entity.id
_entity.type
_entity.pdbx_description
1 polymer ?
#
loop_
_entity_poly.entity_id
_entity_poly.type
_entity_poly.pdbx_seq_one_letter_code
_entity_poly.pdbx_strand_id
1 'polypeptide(L)'
;MKNLLEIAGIVTKKKVKKIEIFDEYNLKNKNSKFNEFYEALSGGKFKNDRDAAAALYGCSPKDARYRQLKSRFRRRLLNTLFFLDVNKPSASNYDRAHFTCHKEWTLVKILQDNNAHTSAAALARSILTTALKFRFSEIIVNCSRILRQYATLEGNSKDFEMYDQYVKEYSHLLEGEIRSEELYQRVIMDYYHPSTDSNDLKDLIDTYGNTLLSLSEIHDSPLIFFNTFLVWAMKYEMNRDYQALLEVCEQAESYIDSNPMYYQEERLIDFFTKKMSAFLHMSDYTQGQVNAEKCLQRFPEGSEPWFGFMEYYLLLALHTSQYIQALAIYNQTVTQRQFAKLNSNQREKWSMYEVFILYLIQPMGMAGRLATPARRRPLQMEQYLNQNFNYPPDQRILTVLHLIAQVFFLLGKRDHARADERIDLLQNLANRTLAKDEYHRPIQFIRLLLQLRKANYQPEELRNTEKYLKRLQEAPFSYRGSLSQLEPVPYELMWQQLLRRLG
;
A
#
# COMPACT_ATOMS: atom_id res chain seq x y z
N MET A 1 8.79 -18.20 -42.81
CA MET A 1 8.32 -17.24 -43.84
C MET A 1 6.81 -17.01 -43.84
N LYS A 2 5.95 -18.04 -43.83
CA LYS A 2 4.48 -17.89 -43.83
C LYS A 2 3.94 -16.92 -42.76
N ASN A 3 4.36 -17.08 -41.50
CA ASN A 3 3.93 -16.20 -40.40
C ASN A 3 4.35 -14.73 -40.63
N LEU A 4 5.57 -14.51 -41.13
CA LEU A 4 6.07 -13.15 -41.41
C LEU A 4 5.28 -12.46 -42.53
N LEU A 5 4.80 -13.22 -43.52
CA LEU A 5 3.98 -12.68 -44.61
C LEU A 5 2.59 -12.25 -44.10
N GLU A 6 1.95 -13.05 -43.24
CA GLU A 6 0.68 -12.68 -42.59
C GLU A 6 0.84 -11.38 -41.78
N ILE A 7 1.89 -11.30 -40.95
CA ILE A 7 2.17 -10.12 -40.12
C ILE A 7 2.46 -8.89 -40.99
N ALA A 8 3.29 -9.02 -42.04
CA ALA A 8 3.63 -7.94 -42.95
C ALA A 8 2.40 -7.43 -43.73
N GLY A 9 1.45 -8.32 -44.06
CA GLY A 9 0.17 -7.97 -44.68
C GLY A 9 -0.72 -7.11 -43.77
N ILE A 10 -0.62 -7.29 -42.45
CA ILE A 10 -1.35 -6.49 -41.47
C ILE A 10 -0.69 -5.13 -41.27
N VAL A 11 0.65 -5.08 -41.15
CA VAL A 11 1.43 -3.87 -40.85
C VAL A 11 1.73 -3.06 -42.13
N THR A 12 0.67 -2.65 -42.83
CA THR A 12 0.81 -1.88 -44.08
C THR A 12 1.36 -0.47 -43.82
N LYS A 13 2.09 0.09 -44.81
CA LYS A 13 2.59 1.49 -44.77
C LYS A 13 1.49 2.51 -44.42
N LYS A 14 0.24 2.27 -44.82
CA LYS A 14 -0.91 3.14 -44.52
C LYS A 14 -1.38 3.06 -43.06
N LYS A 15 -1.34 1.87 -42.45
CA LYS A 15 -1.65 1.65 -41.04
C LYS A 15 -0.52 2.17 -40.13
N VAL A 16 0.74 1.96 -40.52
CA VAL A 16 1.94 2.45 -39.79
C VAL A 16 2.01 3.97 -39.74
N LYS A 17 1.68 4.68 -40.83
CA LYS A 17 1.65 6.16 -40.86
C LYS A 17 0.67 6.80 -39.86
N LYS A 18 -0.28 6.04 -39.31
CA LYS A 18 -1.28 6.51 -38.34
C LYS A 18 -0.95 6.12 -36.90
N ILE A 19 0.20 5.53 -36.64
CA ILE A 19 0.60 5.16 -35.27
C ILE A 19 0.90 6.44 -34.50
N GLU A 20 0.05 6.73 -33.53
CA GLU A 20 0.25 7.84 -32.61
C GLU A 20 0.79 7.29 -31.29
N ILE A 21 2.11 7.39 -31.11
CA ILE A 21 2.82 7.04 -29.88
C ILE A 21 3.50 8.27 -29.28
N PHE A 22 3.93 8.13 -28.05
CA PHE A 22 4.78 9.07 -27.35
C PHE A 22 6.23 8.56 -27.48
N ASP A 23 7.03 9.22 -28.32
CA ASP A 23 8.39 8.83 -28.65
C ASP A 23 9.42 9.88 -28.20
N GLU A 24 10.71 9.55 -28.31
CA GLU A 24 11.81 10.42 -27.92
C GLU A 24 11.81 11.75 -28.70
N TYR A 25 11.33 11.75 -29.95
CA TYR A 25 11.22 12.95 -30.77
C TYR A 25 10.17 13.93 -30.22
N ASN A 26 9.00 13.44 -29.80
CA ASN A 26 7.98 14.26 -29.15
C ASN A 26 8.47 14.84 -27.81
N LEU A 27 9.29 14.10 -27.07
CA LEU A 27 9.91 14.55 -25.81
C LEU A 27 11.00 15.61 -26.03
N LYS A 28 11.78 15.52 -27.12
CA LYS A 28 12.84 16.49 -27.44
C LYS A 28 12.28 17.83 -27.94
N ASN A 29 11.07 17.85 -28.47
CA ASN A 29 10.44 19.08 -28.97
C ASN A 29 9.84 19.91 -27.82
N LYS A 30 10.71 20.70 -27.16
CA LYS A 30 10.36 21.56 -26.01
C LYS A 30 9.21 22.54 -26.28
N ASN A 31 8.98 22.93 -27.53
CA ASN A 31 7.96 23.91 -27.91
C ASN A 31 6.58 23.30 -28.17
N SER A 32 6.44 21.97 -28.04
CA SER A 32 5.16 21.30 -28.24
C SER A 32 4.29 21.41 -27.00
N LYS A 33 3.02 21.81 -27.18
CA LYS A 33 1.99 21.76 -26.12
C LYS A 33 1.81 20.35 -25.53
N PHE A 34 2.19 19.29 -26.27
CA PHE A 34 2.25 17.93 -25.73
C PHE A 34 3.36 17.74 -24.70
N ASN A 35 4.57 18.23 -24.97
CA ASN A 35 5.68 18.10 -24.03
C ASN A 35 5.46 18.98 -22.81
N GLU A 36 4.95 20.20 -23.00
CA GLU A 36 4.54 21.09 -21.91
C GLU A 36 3.50 20.41 -21.00
N PHE A 37 2.50 19.75 -21.60
CA PHE A 37 1.50 19.00 -20.83
C PHE A 37 2.13 17.81 -20.08
N TYR A 38 3.03 17.06 -20.72
CA TYR A 38 3.72 15.93 -20.10
C TYR A 38 4.62 16.34 -18.94
N GLU A 39 5.48 17.36 -19.11
CA GLU A 39 6.37 17.86 -18.07
C GLU A 39 5.59 18.43 -16.89
N ALA A 40 4.50 19.14 -17.16
CA ALA A 40 3.64 19.69 -16.12
C ALA A 40 2.90 18.61 -15.33
N LEU A 41 2.40 17.55 -15.99
CA LEU A 41 1.80 16.40 -15.32
C LEU A 41 2.83 15.62 -14.51
N SER A 42 3.98 15.29 -15.11
CA SER A 42 5.05 14.52 -14.46
C SER A 42 5.67 15.27 -13.28
N GLY A 43 5.71 16.61 -13.36
CA GLY A 43 6.15 17.50 -12.28
C GLY A 43 5.09 17.75 -11.20
N GLY A 44 3.85 17.29 -11.38
CA GLY A 44 2.74 17.51 -10.45
C GLY A 44 2.21 18.95 -10.42
N LYS A 45 2.39 19.72 -11.51
CA LYS A 45 1.97 21.13 -11.61
C LYS A 45 0.46 21.30 -11.79
N PHE A 46 -0.22 20.32 -12.41
CA PHE A 46 -1.66 20.38 -12.64
C PHE A 46 -2.40 19.48 -11.65
N LYS A 47 -3.39 20.03 -10.94
CA LYS A 47 -4.24 19.25 -10.02
C LYS A 47 -5.59 18.89 -10.65
N ASN A 48 -6.06 19.70 -11.58
CA ASN A 48 -7.34 19.52 -12.24
C ASN A 48 -7.31 20.06 -13.68
N ASP A 49 -8.39 19.80 -14.43
CA ASP A 49 -8.51 20.25 -15.82
C ASP A 49 -8.54 21.78 -15.98
N ARG A 50 -9.00 22.52 -14.96
CA ARG A 50 -9.05 23.99 -14.99
C ARG A 50 -7.64 24.56 -14.98
N ASP A 51 -6.76 24.04 -14.13
CA ASP A 51 -5.36 24.45 -14.07
C ASP A 51 -4.64 24.17 -15.39
N ALA A 52 -4.84 22.97 -15.94
CA ALA A 52 -4.21 22.54 -17.18
C ALA A 52 -4.71 23.36 -18.40
N ALA A 53 -6.02 23.59 -18.52
CA ALA A 53 -6.60 24.36 -19.63
C ALA A 53 -6.18 25.84 -19.59
N ALA A 54 -6.14 26.44 -18.40
CA ALA A 54 -5.67 27.81 -18.21
C ALA A 54 -4.18 27.95 -18.53
N ALA A 55 -3.34 27.03 -18.06
CA ALA A 55 -1.89 27.09 -18.30
C ALA A 55 -1.53 26.84 -19.77
N LEU A 56 -2.15 25.84 -20.41
CA LEU A 56 -1.76 25.44 -21.77
C LEU A 56 -2.35 26.34 -22.86
N TYR A 57 -3.59 26.79 -22.71
CA TYR A 57 -4.33 27.52 -23.75
C TYR A 57 -5.02 28.80 -23.27
N GLY A 58 -4.94 29.15 -21.99
CA GLY A 58 -5.67 30.29 -21.43
C GLY A 58 -7.18 30.14 -21.53
N CYS A 59 -7.69 28.91 -21.54
CA CYS A 59 -9.09 28.62 -21.87
C CYS A 59 -9.83 27.85 -20.77
N SER A 60 -11.15 27.73 -20.93
CA SER A 60 -11.98 26.86 -20.10
C SER A 60 -11.72 25.38 -20.41
N PRO A 61 -11.87 24.45 -19.44
CA PRO A 61 -11.83 23.00 -19.67
C PRO A 61 -12.79 22.49 -20.75
N LYS A 62 -13.87 23.25 -21.02
CA LYS A 62 -14.87 22.89 -22.05
C LYS A 62 -14.43 23.24 -23.47
N ASP A 63 -13.39 24.07 -23.64
CA ASP A 63 -12.87 24.47 -24.95
C ASP A 63 -12.45 23.25 -25.77
N ALA A 64 -12.85 23.23 -27.04
CA ALA A 64 -12.58 22.14 -27.96
C ALA A 64 -11.07 21.88 -28.13
N ARG A 65 -10.23 22.92 -28.09
CA ARG A 65 -8.76 22.82 -28.25
C ARG A 65 -8.14 22.00 -27.13
N TYR A 66 -8.48 22.32 -25.88
CA TYR A 66 -8.00 21.58 -24.72
C TYR A 66 -8.52 20.13 -24.72
N ARG A 67 -9.82 19.93 -24.98
CA ARG A 67 -10.41 18.58 -25.04
C ARG A 67 -9.73 17.71 -26.11
N GLN A 68 -9.42 18.28 -27.27
CA GLN A 68 -8.72 17.57 -28.34
C GLN A 68 -7.28 17.24 -27.96
N LEU A 69 -6.54 18.17 -27.34
CA LEU A 69 -5.20 17.91 -26.82
C LEU A 69 -5.24 16.78 -25.80
N LYS A 70 -6.09 16.86 -24.78
CA LYS A 70 -6.23 15.85 -23.72
C LYS A 70 -6.59 14.47 -24.29
N SER A 71 -7.54 14.41 -25.23
CA SER A 71 -7.94 13.15 -25.87
C SER A 71 -6.79 12.52 -26.65
N ARG A 72 -6.11 13.29 -27.52
CA ARG A 72 -4.96 12.80 -28.29
C ARG A 72 -3.78 12.42 -27.39
N PHE A 73 -3.53 13.20 -26.33
CA PHE A 73 -2.51 12.94 -25.32
C PHE A 73 -2.76 11.62 -24.60
N ARG A 74 -3.98 11.42 -24.07
CA ARG A 74 -4.38 10.15 -23.43
C ARG A 74 -4.22 8.96 -24.38
N ARG A 75 -4.68 9.09 -25.63
CA ARG A 75 -4.56 8.02 -26.65
C ARG A 75 -3.09 7.65 -26.90
N ARG A 76 -2.22 8.65 -27.10
CA ARG A 76 -0.78 8.43 -27.31
C ARG A 76 -0.12 7.75 -26.12
N LEU A 77 -0.42 8.19 -24.90
CA LEU A 77 0.13 7.56 -23.69
C LEU A 77 -0.28 6.09 -23.58
N LEU A 78 -1.56 5.78 -23.75
CA LEU A 78 -2.06 4.39 -23.70
C LEU A 78 -1.43 3.52 -24.78
N ASN A 79 -1.32 4.03 -26.01
CA ASN A 79 -0.65 3.31 -27.11
C ASN A 79 0.82 3.03 -26.78
N THR A 80 1.49 3.96 -26.09
CA THR A 80 2.89 3.83 -25.70
C THR A 80 3.12 2.72 -24.68
N LEU A 81 2.10 2.37 -23.86
CA LEU A 81 2.19 1.29 -22.88
C LEU A 81 2.54 -0.06 -23.50
N PHE A 82 2.09 -0.33 -24.74
CA PHE A 82 2.45 -1.55 -25.48
C PHE A 82 3.95 -1.66 -25.81
N PHE A 83 4.68 -0.54 -25.77
CA PHE A 83 6.10 -0.48 -26.11
C PHE A 83 7.00 -0.39 -24.87
N LEU A 84 6.42 -0.39 -23.66
CA LEU A 84 7.22 -0.43 -22.43
C LEU A 84 7.99 -1.74 -22.35
N ASP A 85 9.27 -1.62 -21.99
CA ASP A 85 10.13 -2.76 -21.68
C ASP A 85 9.97 -3.15 -20.20
N VAL A 86 9.77 -4.44 -19.98
CA VAL A 86 9.55 -5.05 -18.65
C VAL A 86 10.78 -5.82 -18.18
N ASN A 87 11.88 -5.76 -18.94
CA ASN A 87 13.20 -6.24 -18.53
C ASN A 87 13.87 -5.35 -17.49
N LYS A 88 13.11 -4.72 -16.58
CA LYS A 88 13.68 -4.01 -15.45
C LYS A 88 14.41 -5.02 -14.54
N PRO A 89 15.61 -4.70 -14.03
CA PRO A 89 16.34 -5.57 -13.12
C PRO A 89 15.57 -5.93 -11.84
N SER A 90 14.63 -5.07 -11.43
CA SER A 90 13.83 -5.23 -10.21
C SER A 90 12.62 -6.14 -10.34
N ALA A 91 12.21 -6.58 -11.54
CA ALA A 91 11.04 -7.43 -11.69
C ALA A 91 11.43 -8.90 -11.50
N SER A 92 10.67 -9.65 -10.70
CA SER A 92 10.85 -11.10 -10.59
C SER A 92 10.66 -11.80 -11.94
N ASN A 93 11.22 -12.99 -12.08
CA ASN A 93 11.04 -13.80 -13.29
C ASN A 93 9.56 -14.15 -13.52
N TYR A 94 8.80 -14.35 -12.43
CA TYR A 94 7.36 -14.59 -12.48
C TYR A 94 6.62 -13.36 -13.02
N ASP A 95 6.86 -12.16 -12.48
CA ASP A 95 6.17 -10.94 -12.89
C ASP A 95 6.49 -10.57 -14.35
N ARG A 96 7.75 -10.77 -14.77
CA ARG A 96 8.16 -10.57 -16.16
C ARG A 96 7.44 -11.53 -17.09
N ALA A 97 7.35 -12.81 -16.73
CA ALA A 97 6.62 -13.81 -17.51
C ALA A 97 5.13 -13.47 -17.57
N HIS A 98 4.53 -13.10 -16.43
CA HIS A 98 3.12 -12.70 -16.32
C HIS A 98 2.82 -11.53 -17.26
N PHE A 99 3.58 -10.44 -17.18
CA PHE A 99 3.40 -9.28 -18.07
C PHE A 99 3.57 -9.65 -19.55
N THR A 100 4.62 -10.42 -19.86
CA THR A 100 4.93 -10.81 -21.24
C THR A 100 3.81 -11.64 -21.85
N CYS A 101 3.32 -12.64 -21.12
CA CYS A 101 2.19 -13.47 -21.53
C CYS A 101 0.95 -12.63 -21.85
N HIS A 102 0.59 -11.65 -21.01
CA HIS A 102 -0.57 -10.77 -21.25
C HIS A 102 -0.38 -9.87 -22.48
N LYS A 103 0.81 -9.28 -22.62
CA LYS A 103 1.16 -8.45 -23.77
C LYS A 103 1.10 -9.25 -25.07
N GLU A 104 1.72 -10.42 -25.11
CA GLU A 104 1.73 -11.30 -26.28
C GLU A 104 0.34 -11.88 -26.57
N TRP A 105 -0.44 -12.22 -25.55
CA TRP A 105 -1.82 -12.67 -25.71
C TRP A 105 -2.70 -11.60 -26.38
N THR A 106 -2.49 -10.33 -26.04
CA THR A 106 -3.16 -9.22 -26.72
C THR A 106 -2.77 -9.16 -28.20
N LEU A 107 -1.51 -9.44 -28.55
CA LEU A 107 -1.07 -9.56 -29.95
C LEU A 107 -1.72 -10.75 -30.65
N VAL A 108 -1.89 -11.89 -29.98
CA VAL A 108 -2.62 -13.04 -30.53
C VAL A 108 -4.04 -12.63 -30.93
N LYS A 109 -4.76 -11.89 -30.08
CA LYS A 109 -6.09 -11.39 -30.41
C LYS A 109 -6.10 -10.46 -31.63
N ILE A 110 -5.16 -9.53 -31.69
CA ILE A 110 -5.00 -8.66 -32.87
C ILE A 110 -4.76 -9.50 -34.15
N LEU A 111 -3.94 -10.55 -34.08
CA LEU A 111 -3.71 -11.45 -35.21
C LEU A 111 -4.97 -12.21 -35.61
N GLN A 112 -5.75 -12.72 -34.64
CA GLN A 112 -7.04 -13.39 -34.91
C GLN A 112 -8.03 -12.45 -35.60
N ASP A 113 -8.18 -11.22 -35.12
CA ASP A 113 -9.10 -10.22 -35.67
C ASP A 113 -8.73 -9.77 -37.09
N ASN A 114 -7.46 -9.97 -37.49
CA ASN A 114 -6.96 -9.69 -38.83
C ASN A 114 -6.79 -10.98 -39.68
N ASN A 115 -7.40 -12.11 -39.27
CA ASN A 115 -7.37 -13.41 -39.97
C ASN A 115 -5.97 -14.03 -40.16
N ALA A 116 -4.97 -13.64 -39.37
CA ALA A 116 -3.63 -14.23 -39.37
C ALA A 116 -3.57 -15.46 -38.44
N HIS A 117 -4.37 -16.49 -38.74
CA HIS A 117 -4.58 -17.65 -37.86
C HIS A 117 -3.31 -18.48 -37.63
N THR A 118 -2.47 -18.65 -38.66
CA THR A 118 -1.21 -19.41 -38.54
C THR A 118 -0.26 -18.72 -37.55
N SER A 119 -0.11 -17.40 -37.69
CA SER A 119 0.73 -16.58 -36.81
C SER A 119 0.18 -16.52 -35.39
N ALA A 120 -1.15 -16.37 -35.26
CA ALA A 120 -1.83 -16.36 -33.97
C ALA A 120 -1.60 -17.68 -33.21
N ALA A 121 -1.75 -18.83 -33.88
CA ALA A 121 -1.53 -20.14 -33.30
C ALA A 121 -0.06 -20.39 -32.92
N ALA A 122 0.90 -19.95 -33.76
CA ALA A 122 2.31 -20.07 -33.45
C ALA A 122 2.69 -19.28 -32.19
N LEU A 123 2.21 -18.04 -32.06
CA LEU A 123 2.44 -17.22 -30.87
C LEU A 123 1.71 -17.80 -29.64
N ALA A 124 0.46 -18.24 -29.79
CA ALA A 124 -0.30 -18.87 -28.70
C ALA A 124 0.37 -20.14 -28.14
N ARG A 125 1.03 -20.96 -28.98
CA ARG A 125 1.83 -22.11 -28.50
C ARG A 125 3.01 -21.67 -27.63
N SER A 126 3.72 -20.64 -28.04
CA SER A 126 4.84 -20.07 -27.27
C SER A 126 4.39 -19.53 -25.91
N ILE A 127 3.27 -18.79 -25.90
CA ILE A 127 2.67 -18.28 -24.66
C ILE A 127 2.24 -19.44 -23.77
N LEU A 128 1.56 -20.46 -24.32
CA LEU A 128 1.09 -21.62 -23.57
C LEU A 128 2.25 -22.36 -22.87
N THR A 129 3.40 -22.52 -23.53
CA THR A 129 4.59 -23.13 -22.88
C THR A 129 5.03 -22.34 -21.65
N THR A 130 5.09 -21.01 -21.76
CA THR A 130 5.45 -20.15 -20.63
C THR A 130 4.36 -20.17 -19.55
N ALA A 131 3.09 -20.12 -19.95
CA ALA A 131 1.96 -20.11 -19.04
C ALA A 131 1.84 -21.41 -18.24
N LEU A 132 2.05 -22.58 -18.86
CA LEU A 132 2.11 -23.87 -18.18
C LEU A 132 3.27 -23.92 -17.17
N LYS A 133 4.45 -23.41 -17.55
CA LYS A 133 5.62 -23.35 -16.66
C LYS A 133 5.35 -22.54 -15.38
N PHE A 134 4.67 -21.40 -15.49
CA PHE A 134 4.38 -20.51 -14.35
C PHE A 134 2.96 -20.69 -13.78
N ARG A 135 2.18 -21.63 -14.30
CA ARG A 135 0.80 -21.94 -13.91
C ARG A 135 -0.20 -20.77 -14.02
N PHE A 136 -0.11 -19.97 -15.09
CA PHE A 136 -1.10 -18.91 -15.36
C PHE A 136 -2.41 -19.48 -15.93
N SER A 137 -3.29 -19.98 -15.06
CA SER A 137 -4.52 -20.71 -15.43
C SER A 137 -5.38 -19.98 -16.49
N GLU A 138 -5.63 -18.68 -16.32
CA GLU A 138 -6.40 -17.84 -17.25
C GLU A 138 -5.77 -17.86 -18.66
N ILE A 139 -4.46 -17.64 -18.74
CA ILE A 139 -3.72 -17.61 -20.00
C ILE A 139 -3.68 -19.00 -20.63
N ILE A 140 -3.54 -20.06 -19.82
CA ILE A 140 -3.57 -21.46 -20.30
C ILE A 140 -4.91 -21.77 -20.95
N VAL A 141 -6.03 -21.47 -20.27
CA VAL A 141 -7.38 -21.67 -20.80
C VAL A 141 -7.56 -20.87 -22.10
N ASN A 142 -7.18 -19.60 -22.09
CA ASN A 142 -7.34 -18.73 -23.25
C ASN A 142 -6.52 -19.18 -24.46
N CYS A 143 -5.24 -19.55 -24.27
CA CYS A 143 -4.40 -20.06 -25.35
C CYS A 143 -4.87 -21.42 -25.84
N SER A 144 -5.26 -22.32 -24.94
CA SER A 144 -5.74 -23.67 -25.29
C SER A 144 -7.02 -23.60 -26.13
N ARG A 145 -7.94 -22.68 -25.83
CA ARG A 145 -9.15 -22.45 -26.67
C ARG A 145 -8.79 -22.03 -28.10
N ILE A 146 -7.82 -21.13 -28.26
CA ILE A 146 -7.36 -20.64 -29.57
C ILE A 146 -6.69 -21.78 -30.35
N LEU A 147 -5.85 -22.57 -29.68
CA LEU A 147 -5.13 -23.68 -30.30
C LEU A 147 -6.04 -24.85 -30.64
N ARG A 148 -7.05 -25.14 -29.81
CA ARG A 148 -8.09 -26.12 -30.09
C ARG A 148 -8.88 -25.74 -31.35
N GLN A 149 -9.27 -24.48 -31.49
CA GLN A 149 -9.92 -23.97 -32.70
C GLN A 149 -9.03 -24.13 -33.94
N TYR A 150 -7.73 -23.83 -33.79
CA TYR A 150 -6.77 -23.99 -34.88
C TYR A 150 -6.58 -25.47 -35.28
N ALA A 151 -6.53 -26.39 -34.30
CA ALA A 151 -6.46 -27.83 -34.55
C ALA A 151 -7.68 -28.34 -35.33
N THR A 152 -8.88 -27.80 -35.07
CA THR A 152 -10.08 -28.08 -35.88
C THR A 152 -9.91 -27.63 -37.32
N LEU A 153 -9.34 -26.45 -37.57
CA LEU A 153 -9.11 -25.94 -38.93
C LEU A 153 -8.09 -26.79 -39.71
N GLU A 154 -7.11 -27.38 -39.01
CA GLU A 154 -6.11 -28.28 -39.62
C GLU A 154 -6.58 -29.74 -39.69
N GLY A 155 -7.71 -30.10 -39.07
CA GLY A 155 -8.17 -31.48 -38.95
C GLY A 155 -7.31 -32.36 -38.03
N ASN A 156 -6.51 -31.76 -37.13
CA ASN A 156 -5.64 -32.49 -36.21
C ASN A 156 -6.38 -32.87 -34.92
N SER A 157 -6.97 -34.07 -34.90
CA SER A 157 -7.72 -34.58 -33.75
C SER A 157 -6.85 -34.77 -32.50
N LYS A 158 -5.56 -35.11 -32.63
CA LYS A 158 -4.68 -35.33 -31.48
C LYS A 158 -4.42 -34.04 -30.71
N ASP A 159 -4.09 -32.97 -31.43
CA ASP A 159 -3.88 -31.65 -30.84
C ASP A 159 -5.19 -31.11 -30.25
N PHE A 160 -6.32 -31.36 -30.91
CA PHE A 160 -7.63 -30.97 -30.41
C PHE A 160 -7.89 -31.55 -29.00
N GLU A 161 -7.76 -32.87 -28.83
CA GLU A 161 -8.00 -33.54 -27.55
C GLU A 161 -7.03 -33.06 -26.46
N MET A 162 -5.76 -32.85 -26.83
CA MET A 162 -4.76 -32.31 -25.90
C MET A 162 -5.16 -30.93 -25.37
N TYR A 163 -5.53 -30.00 -26.25
CA TYR A 163 -5.95 -28.66 -25.82
C TYR A 163 -7.31 -28.67 -25.13
N ASP A 164 -8.22 -29.58 -25.49
CA ASP A 164 -9.50 -29.76 -24.80
C ASP A 164 -9.30 -30.20 -23.33
N GLN A 165 -8.36 -31.12 -23.10
CA GLN A 165 -7.98 -31.55 -21.76
C GLN A 165 -7.44 -30.37 -20.94
N TYR A 166 -6.54 -29.55 -21.50
CA TYR A 166 -6.07 -28.35 -20.82
C TYR A 166 -7.20 -27.35 -20.51
N VAL A 167 -8.16 -27.16 -21.43
CA VAL A 167 -9.32 -26.30 -21.16
C VAL A 167 -10.14 -26.84 -20.00
N LYS A 168 -10.38 -28.15 -19.90
CA LYS A 168 -11.17 -28.75 -18.81
C LYS A 168 -10.46 -28.64 -17.46
N GLU A 169 -9.21 -29.07 -17.41
CA GLU A 169 -8.39 -29.07 -16.19
C GLU A 169 -8.19 -27.65 -15.64
N TYR A 170 -7.71 -26.74 -16.47
CA TYR A 170 -7.38 -25.39 -16.03
C TYR A 170 -8.60 -24.48 -15.87
N SER A 171 -9.74 -24.78 -16.48
CA SER A 171 -11.01 -24.08 -16.15
C SER A 171 -11.43 -24.35 -14.72
N HIS A 172 -11.33 -25.61 -14.27
CA HIS A 172 -11.64 -25.97 -12.88
C HIS A 172 -10.65 -25.33 -11.90
N LEU A 173 -9.35 -25.30 -12.24
CA LEU A 173 -8.35 -24.58 -11.44
C LEU A 173 -8.64 -23.08 -11.38
N LEU A 174 -8.94 -22.45 -12.52
CA LEU A 174 -9.24 -21.02 -12.61
C LEU A 174 -10.48 -20.65 -11.77
N GLU A 175 -11.50 -21.50 -11.74
CA GLU A 175 -12.67 -21.29 -10.88
C GLU A 175 -12.28 -21.27 -9.38
N GLY A 176 -11.45 -22.21 -8.94
CA GLY A 176 -10.90 -22.24 -7.58
C GLY A 176 -10.04 -21.00 -7.26
N GLU A 177 -9.24 -20.54 -8.22
CA GLU A 177 -8.44 -19.32 -8.10
C GLU A 177 -9.30 -18.06 -7.98
N ILE A 178 -10.30 -17.89 -8.85
CA ILE A 178 -11.26 -16.77 -8.78
C ILE A 178 -11.99 -16.77 -7.44
N ARG A 179 -12.41 -17.95 -6.96
CA ARG A 179 -13.06 -18.08 -5.65
C ARG A 179 -12.10 -17.69 -4.52
N SER A 180 -10.84 -18.11 -4.59
CA SER A 180 -9.82 -17.74 -3.61
C SER A 180 -9.58 -16.22 -3.57
N GLU A 181 -9.49 -15.57 -4.74
CA GLU A 181 -9.36 -14.12 -4.84
C GLU A 181 -10.57 -13.38 -4.26
N GLU A 182 -11.79 -13.84 -4.56
CA GLU A 182 -13.02 -13.26 -4.01
C GLU A 182 -12.99 -13.28 -2.47
N LEU A 183 -12.65 -14.43 -1.88
CA LEU A 183 -12.58 -14.59 -0.43
C LEU A 183 -11.52 -13.65 0.18
N TYR A 184 -10.33 -13.60 -0.41
CA TYR A 184 -9.28 -12.68 0.03
C TYR A 184 -9.70 -11.21 -0.04
N GLN A 185 -10.34 -10.79 -1.14
CA GLN A 185 -10.82 -9.42 -1.33
C GLN A 185 -11.89 -9.04 -0.31
N ARG A 186 -12.80 -9.96 0.02
CA ARG A 186 -13.81 -9.74 1.09
C ARG A 186 -13.13 -9.53 2.45
N VAL A 187 -12.14 -10.36 2.78
CA VAL A 187 -11.37 -10.19 4.02
C VAL A 187 -10.69 -8.82 4.05
N ILE A 188 -10.00 -8.40 2.97
CA ILE A 188 -9.34 -7.09 2.91
C ILE A 188 -10.31 -5.93 3.16
N MET A 189 -11.47 -5.97 2.51
CA MET A 189 -12.47 -4.91 2.60
C MET A 189 -12.86 -4.67 4.06
N ASP A 190 -13.08 -5.75 4.81
CA ASP A 190 -13.53 -5.67 6.19
C ASP A 190 -12.38 -5.53 7.21
N TYR A 191 -11.19 -6.01 6.87
CA TYR A 191 -10.02 -6.06 7.75
C TYR A 191 -9.60 -4.67 8.25
N TYR A 192 -9.66 -3.63 7.40
CA TYR A 192 -9.26 -2.27 7.77
C TYR A 192 -10.38 -1.45 8.42
N HIS A 193 -11.61 -1.97 8.43
CA HIS A 193 -12.71 -1.30 9.12
C HIS A 193 -12.51 -1.34 10.64
N PRO A 194 -12.90 -0.27 11.36
CA PRO A 194 -12.91 -0.27 12.81
C PRO A 194 -13.69 -1.46 13.32
N SER A 195 -13.10 -2.23 14.23
CA SER A 195 -13.79 -3.35 14.87
C SER A 195 -14.94 -2.82 15.72
N THR A 196 -16.14 -2.79 15.16
CA THR A 196 -17.38 -2.71 15.95
C THR A 196 -17.63 -4.08 16.57
N ASP A 197 -18.27 -4.14 17.75
CA ASP A 197 -18.57 -5.38 18.49
C ASP A 197 -19.50 -6.38 17.75
N SER A 198 -19.71 -6.24 16.44
CA SER A 198 -20.35 -7.24 15.61
C SER A 198 -19.43 -8.46 15.47
N ASN A 199 -19.69 -9.49 16.29
CA ASN A 199 -19.00 -10.80 16.27
C ASN A 199 -18.94 -11.45 14.87
N ASP A 200 -19.83 -11.07 13.96
CA ASP A 200 -19.98 -11.66 12.63
C ASP A 200 -18.69 -11.66 11.80
N LEU A 201 -17.83 -10.63 11.93
CA LEU A 201 -16.65 -10.51 11.07
C LEU A 201 -15.59 -11.58 11.36
N LYS A 202 -15.38 -11.94 12.63
CA LYS A 202 -14.39 -12.96 13.00
C LYS A 202 -14.85 -14.34 12.51
N ASP A 203 -16.11 -14.67 12.75
CA ASP A 203 -16.73 -15.91 12.30
C ASP A 203 -16.73 -16.03 10.77
N LEU A 204 -16.92 -14.90 10.08
CA LEU A 204 -16.86 -14.84 8.62
C LEU A 204 -15.44 -15.11 8.09
N ILE A 205 -14.43 -14.48 8.69
CA ILE A 205 -13.02 -14.71 8.33
C ILE A 205 -12.62 -16.15 8.61
N ASP A 206 -13.11 -16.75 9.69
CA ASP A 206 -12.89 -18.17 9.98
C ASP A 206 -13.48 -19.07 8.91
N THR A 207 -14.71 -18.79 8.48
CA THR A 207 -15.38 -19.52 7.41
C THR A 207 -14.62 -19.40 6.08
N TYR A 208 -14.12 -18.20 5.76
CA TYR A 208 -13.33 -17.96 4.56
C TYR A 208 -11.98 -18.67 4.62
N GLY A 209 -11.30 -18.63 5.78
CA GLY A 209 -10.03 -19.34 6.01
C GLY A 209 -10.17 -20.85 5.84
N ASN A 210 -11.26 -21.45 6.33
CA ASN A 210 -11.53 -22.88 6.16
C ASN A 210 -11.81 -23.24 4.69
N THR A 211 -12.57 -22.39 3.99
CA THR A 211 -12.85 -22.61 2.56
C THR A 211 -11.56 -22.53 1.72
N LEU A 212 -10.68 -21.57 2.02
CA LEU A 212 -9.37 -21.42 1.38
C LEU A 212 -8.46 -22.62 1.65
N LEU A 213 -8.50 -23.18 2.85
CA LEU A 213 -7.76 -24.40 3.18
C LEU A 213 -8.22 -25.56 2.29
N SER A 214 -9.53 -25.79 2.20
CA SER A 214 -10.09 -26.83 1.34
C SER A 214 -9.73 -26.62 -0.14
N LEU A 215 -9.73 -25.38 -0.62
CA LEU A 215 -9.26 -25.07 -1.99
C LEU A 215 -7.77 -25.39 -2.16
N SER A 216 -6.93 -25.10 -1.18
CA SER A 216 -5.49 -25.39 -1.24
C SER A 216 -5.15 -26.89 -1.17
N GLU A 217 -6.04 -27.71 -0.61
CA GLU A 217 -5.91 -29.18 -0.61
C GLU A 217 -6.30 -29.79 -1.97
N ILE A 218 -7.26 -29.17 -2.67
CA ILE A 218 -7.75 -29.63 -3.98
C ILE A 218 -6.85 -29.14 -5.12
N HIS A 219 -6.31 -27.94 -5.00
CA HIS A 219 -5.63 -27.23 -6.08
C HIS A 219 -4.20 -26.86 -5.70
N ASP A 220 -3.24 -27.36 -6.49
CA ASP A 220 -1.84 -26.93 -6.41
C ASP A 220 -1.62 -25.62 -7.18
N SER A 221 -2.10 -24.51 -6.62
CA SER A 221 -1.96 -23.15 -7.19
C SER A 221 -1.20 -22.22 -6.25
N PRO A 222 -0.11 -21.56 -6.72
CA PRO A 222 0.58 -20.54 -5.95
C PRO A 222 -0.35 -19.42 -5.49
N LEU A 223 -1.31 -19.00 -6.33
CA LEU A 223 -2.26 -17.94 -5.99
C LEU A 223 -3.14 -18.33 -4.81
N ILE A 224 -3.66 -19.56 -4.82
CA ILE A 224 -4.50 -20.08 -3.73
C ILE A 224 -3.68 -20.16 -2.44
N PHE A 225 -2.47 -20.72 -2.48
CA PHE A 225 -1.60 -20.79 -1.29
C PHE A 225 -1.30 -19.41 -0.71
N PHE A 226 -0.92 -18.43 -1.55
CA PHE A 226 -0.66 -17.07 -1.07
C PHE A 226 -1.89 -16.42 -0.43
N ASN A 227 -3.06 -16.55 -1.05
CA ASN A 227 -4.30 -16.02 -0.48
C ASN A 227 -4.65 -16.71 0.85
N THR A 228 -4.46 -18.03 0.96
CA THR A 228 -4.66 -18.78 2.22
C THR A 228 -3.75 -18.24 3.33
N PHE A 229 -2.45 -18.14 3.08
CA PHE A 229 -1.50 -17.63 4.08
C PHE A 229 -1.82 -16.19 4.51
N LEU A 230 -2.19 -15.31 3.57
CA LEU A 230 -2.52 -13.92 3.89
C LEU A 230 -3.81 -13.80 4.71
N VAL A 231 -4.85 -14.57 4.37
CA VAL A 231 -6.10 -14.57 5.15
C VAL A 231 -5.86 -15.11 6.56
N TRP A 232 -5.07 -16.17 6.71
CA TRP A 232 -4.69 -16.68 8.02
C TRP A 232 -3.87 -15.68 8.83
N ALA A 233 -2.90 -15.00 8.21
CA ALA A 233 -2.15 -13.93 8.86
C ALA A 233 -3.10 -12.82 9.36
N MET A 234 -4.02 -12.36 8.51
CA MET A 234 -5.02 -11.35 8.90
C MET A 234 -5.92 -11.84 10.05
N LYS A 235 -6.37 -13.09 10.01
CA LYS A 235 -7.16 -13.73 11.08
C LYS A 235 -6.41 -13.72 12.42
N TYR A 236 -5.18 -14.23 12.45
CA TYR A 236 -4.41 -14.32 13.69
C TYR A 236 -4.08 -12.93 14.25
N GLU A 237 -3.78 -11.96 13.38
CA GLU A 237 -3.58 -10.57 13.80
C GLU A 237 -4.84 -9.95 14.42
N MET A 238 -6.02 -10.22 13.87
CA MET A 238 -7.31 -9.78 14.42
C MET A 238 -7.64 -10.42 15.77
N ASN A 239 -7.21 -11.66 15.95
CA ASN A 239 -7.37 -12.39 17.20
C ASN A 239 -6.25 -12.09 18.21
N ARG A 240 -5.26 -11.27 17.83
CA ARG A 240 -4.08 -10.92 18.63
C ARG A 240 -3.22 -12.13 18.99
N ASP A 241 -3.29 -13.18 18.17
CA ASP A 241 -2.41 -14.33 18.26
C ASP A 241 -1.18 -14.10 17.38
N TYR A 242 -0.25 -13.31 17.91
CA TYR A 242 0.94 -12.89 17.16
C TYR A 242 1.94 -14.03 16.95
N GLN A 243 1.89 -15.08 17.79
CA GLN A 243 2.74 -16.25 17.63
C GLN A 243 2.28 -17.10 16.43
N ALA A 244 0.99 -17.42 16.34
CA ALA A 244 0.44 -18.12 15.19
C ALA A 244 0.58 -17.30 13.89
N LEU A 245 0.47 -15.97 13.98
CA LEU A 245 0.76 -15.08 12.86
C LEU A 245 2.19 -15.24 12.32
N LEU A 246 3.18 -15.27 13.22
CA LEU A 246 4.59 -15.48 12.82
C LEU A 246 4.78 -16.85 12.18
N GLU A 247 4.19 -17.91 12.75
CA GLU A 247 4.27 -19.28 12.20
C GLU A 247 3.72 -19.35 10.77
N VAL A 248 2.56 -18.72 10.50
CA VAL A 248 2.00 -18.66 9.14
C VAL A 248 2.93 -17.89 8.19
N CYS A 249 3.53 -16.79 8.62
CA CYS A 249 4.46 -16.04 7.79
C CYS A 249 5.73 -16.88 7.48
N GLU A 250 6.23 -17.65 8.44
CA GLU A 250 7.36 -18.56 8.25
C GLU A 250 7.03 -19.72 7.30
N GLN A 251 5.82 -20.26 7.38
CA GLN A 251 5.32 -21.25 6.41
C GLN A 251 5.25 -20.67 5.00
N ALA A 252 4.79 -19.42 4.86
CA ALA A 252 4.75 -18.73 3.57
C ALA A 252 6.16 -18.47 3.01
N GLU A 253 7.11 -18.04 3.85
CA GLU A 253 8.53 -17.90 3.47
C GLU A 253 9.11 -19.24 3.00
N SER A 254 8.87 -20.32 3.74
CA SER A 254 9.33 -21.68 3.39
C SER A 254 8.72 -22.16 2.06
N TYR A 255 7.44 -21.87 1.81
CA TYR A 255 6.79 -22.16 0.54
C TYR A 255 7.45 -21.42 -0.62
N ILE A 256 7.77 -20.13 -0.44
CA ILE A 256 8.45 -19.31 -1.45
C ILE A 256 9.86 -19.86 -1.74
N ASP A 257 10.63 -20.17 -0.70
CA ASP A 257 11.99 -20.71 -0.83
C ASP A 257 12.00 -22.10 -1.51
N SER A 258 10.97 -22.92 -1.23
CA SER A 258 10.78 -24.23 -1.87
C SER A 258 10.28 -24.14 -3.32
N ASN A 259 9.67 -23.00 -3.70
CA ASN A 259 9.08 -22.78 -5.02
C ASN A 259 9.60 -21.49 -5.69
N PRO A 260 10.93 -21.37 -5.95
CA PRO A 260 11.53 -20.14 -6.45
C PRO A 260 11.02 -19.70 -7.84
N MET A 261 10.40 -20.62 -8.59
CA MET A 261 9.78 -20.31 -9.88
C MET A 261 8.54 -19.42 -9.75
N TYR A 262 7.81 -19.52 -8.64
CA TYR A 262 6.58 -18.76 -8.38
C TYR A 262 6.82 -17.56 -7.46
N TYR A 263 8.10 -17.20 -7.25
CA TYR A 263 8.50 -16.07 -6.43
C TYR A 263 7.86 -14.76 -6.92
N GLN A 264 7.10 -14.11 -6.04
CA GLN A 264 6.49 -12.81 -6.25
C GLN A 264 7.01 -11.84 -5.18
N GLU A 265 7.71 -10.79 -5.61
CA GLU A 265 8.38 -9.87 -4.68
C GLU A 265 7.37 -9.15 -3.76
N GLU A 266 6.27 -8.64 -4.31
CA GLU A 266 5.24 -7.91 -3.56
C GLU A 266 4.59 -8.76 -2.47
N ARG A 267 4.30 -10.04 -2.75
CA ARG A 267 3.70 -10.97 -1.78
C ARG A 267 4.62 -11.23 -0.59
N LEU A 268 5.92 -11.31 -0.84
CA LEU A 268 6.90 -11.49 0.23
C LEU A 268 6.92 -10.25 1.16
N ILE A 269 6.78 -9.04 0.61
CA ILE A 269 6.72 -7.80 1.41
C ILE A 269 5.50 -7.80 2.33
N ASP A 270 4.35 -8.32 1.88
CA ASP A 270 3.16 -8.44 2.72
C ASP A 270 3.45 -9.28 3.97
N PHE A 271 4.11 -10.44 3.82
CA PHE A 271 4.48 -11.29 4.96
C PHE A 271 5.52 -10.62 5.87
N PHE A 272 6.54 -9.97 5.32
CA PHE A 272 7.50 -9.19 6.13
C PHE A 272 6.81 -8.08 6.94
N THR A 273 5.83 -7.41 6.34
CA THR A 273 5.04 -6.36 6.98
C THR A 273 4.15 -6.94 8.08
N LYS A 274 3.54 -8.11 7.86
CA LYS A 274 2.76 -8.82 8.87
C LYS A 274 3.62 -9.30 10.05
N LYS A 275 4.83 -9.81 9.81
CA LYS A 275 5.81 -10.09 10.88
C LYS A 275 6.18 -8.84 11.65
N MET A 276 6.42 -7.72 10.96
CA MET A 276 6.71 -6.45 11.62
C MET A 276 5.54 -5.98 12.49
N SER A 277 4.30 -6.17 12.03
CA SER A 277 3.10 -5.93 12.84
C SER A 277 3.09 -6.82 14.09
N ALA A 278 3.38 -8.12 13.96
CA ALA A 278 3.48 -9.03 15.10
C ALA A 278 4.52 -8.53 16.13
N PHE A 279 5.74 -8.22 15.68
CA PHE A 279 6.82 -7.72 16.53
C PHE A 279 6.48 -6.38 17.20
N LEU A 280 5.80 -5.47 16.50
CA LEU A 280 5.28 -4.22 17.06
C LEU A 280 4.37 -4.49 18.25
N HIS A 281 3.37 -5.37 18.09
CA HIS A 281 2.41 -5.64 19.16
C HIS A 281 3.01 -6.44 20.33
N MET A 282 4.00 -7.28 20.06
CA MET A 282 4.77 -7.98 21.10
C MET A 282 5.87 -7.11 21.73
N SER A 283 6.10 -5.90 21.19
CA SER A 283 7.21 -5.01 21.58
C SER A 283 8.60 -5.67 21.47
N ASP A 284 8.80 -6.60 20.54
CA ASP A 284 10.08 -7.28 20.30
C ASP A 284 10.90 -6.54 19.24
N TYR A 285 11.69 -5.57 19.70
CA TYR A 285 12.56 -4.80 18.82
C TYR A 285 13.64 -5.67 18.15
N THR A 286 14.19 -6.64 18.86
CA THR A 286 15.34 -7.43 18.40
C THR A 286 14.96 -8.25 17.18
N GLN A 287 13.85 -8.99 17.26
CA GLN A 287 13.38 -9.79 16.13
C GLN A 287 12.84 -8.91 15.00
N GLY A 288 12.20 -7.79 15.33
CA GLY A 288 11.80 -6.80 14.33
C GLY A 288 12.99 -6.23 13.55
N GLN A 289 14.11 -5.96 14.21
CA GLN A 289 15.34 -5.51 13.52
C GLN A 289 15.87 -6.58 12.56
N VAL A 290 15.93 -7.85 13.00
CA VAL A 290 16.35 -8.97 12.12
C VAL A 290 15.42 -9.09 10.91
N ASN A 291 14.12 -8.92 11.10
CA ASN A 291 13.12 -8.91 10.04
C ASN A 291 13.34 -7.74 9.06
N ALA A 292 13.67 -6.55 9.58
CA ALA A 292 14.00 -5.37 8.78
C ALA A 292 15.28 -5.55 7.97
N GLU A 293 16.34 -6.13 8.54
CA GLU A 293 17.59 -6.38 7.83
C GLU A 293 17.38 -7.33 6.64
N LYS A 294 16.60 -8.40 6.81
CA LYS A 294 16.24 -9.32 5.71
C LYS A 294 15.41 -8.62 4.63
N CYS A 295 14.42 -7.83 5.04
CA CYS A 295 13.52 -7.10 4.16
C CYS A 295 14.29 -6.06 3.33
N LEU A 296 14.98 -5.13 4.00
CA LEU A 296 15.66 -4.01 3.35
C LEU A 296 16.82 -4.39 2.42
N GLN A 297 17.39 -5.59 2.57
CA GLN A 297 18.39 -6.12 1.63
C GLN A 297 17.80 -6.61 0.31
N ARG A 298 16.53 -7.04 0.31
CA ARG A 298 15.89 -7.69 -0.84
C ARG A 298 15.06 -6.72 -1.67
N PHE A 299 14.54 -5.63 -1.08
CA PHE A 299 13.49 -4.83 -1.72
C PHE A 299 13.96 -3.47 -2.25
N PRO A 300 13.36 -2.98 -3.35
CA PRO A 300 13.65 -1.67 -3.90
C PRO A 300 13.10 -0.56 -3.00
N GLU A 301 14.00 0.27 -2.48
CA GLU A 301 13.62 1.45 -1.69
C GLU A 301 12.68 2.39 -2.45
N GLY A 302 11.68 2.91 -1.74
CA GLY A 302 10.72 3.87 -2.27
C GLY A 302 9.58 3.27 -3.12
N SER A 303 9.43 1.94 -3.16
CA SER A 303 8.19 1.29 -3.63
C SER A 303 7.03 1.55 -2.65
N GLU A 304 5.78 1.41 -3.10
CA GLU A 304 4.61 1.60 -2.22
C GLU A 304 4.58 0.62 -1.03
N PRO A 305 4.81 -0.69 -1.22
CA PRO A 305 4.90 -1.64 -0.11
C PRO A 305 6.03 -1.31 0.88
N TRP A 306 7.16 -0.79 0.39
CA TRP A 306 8.29 -0.37 1.24
C TRP A 306 7.90 0.73 2.22
N PHE A 307 7.11 1.72 1.80
CA PHE A 307 6.63 2.77 2.71
C PHE A 307 5.70 2.22 3.80
N GLY A 308 4.86 1.24 3.47
CA GLY A 308 4.04 0.53 4.45
C GLY A 308 4.90 -0.22 5.47
N PHE A 309 5.90 -0.96 5.01
CA PHE A 309 6.84 -1.67 5.89
C PHE A 309 7.58 -0.71 6.83
N MET A 310 8.11 0.41 6.30
CA MET A 310 8.86 1.40 7.08
C MET A 310 7.99 2.09 8.15
N GLU A 311 6.69 2.22 7.92
CA GLU A 311 5.76 2.72 8.94
C GLU A 311 5.68 1.79 10.14
N TYR A 312 5.49 0.48 9.93
CA TYR A 312 5.49 -0.49 11.02
C TYR A 312 6.85 -0.57 11.73
N TYR A 313 7.95 -0.48 10.98
CA TYR A 313 9.29 -0.48 11.57
C TYR A 313 9.54 0.76 12.44
N LEU A 314 9.08 1.94 11.97
CA LEU A 314 9.14 3.17 12.75
C LEU A 314 8.33 3.07 14.04
N LEU A 315 7.09 2.59 13.94
CA LEU A 315 6.22 2.40 15.10
C LEU A 315 6.85 1.43 16.10
N LEU A 316 7.44 0.32 15.66
CA LEU A 316 8.13 -0.62 16.54
C LEU A 316 9.28 0.08 17.30
N ALA A 317 10.09 0.87 16.61
CA ALA A 317 11.18 1.62 17.24
C ALA A 317 10.66 2.65 18.26
N LEU A 318 9.57 3.36 17.95
CA LEU A 318 8.95 4.33 18.85
C LEU A 318 8.33 3.67 20.09
N HIS A 319 7.65 2.53 19.90
CA HIS A 319 6.97 1.78 20.96
C HIS A 319 7.96 1.10 21.92
N THR A 320 9.15 0.77 21.44
CA THR A 320 10.24 0.15 22.22
C THR A 320 11.29 1.16 22.71
N SER A 321 11.00 2.47 22.60
CA SER A 321 11.88 3.57 23.03
C SER A 321 13.25 3.64 22.33
N GLN A 322 13.40 3.04 21.16
CA GLN A 322 14.59 3.10 20.31
C GLN A 322 14.61 4.37 19.46
N TYR A 323 14.65 5.54 20.11
CA TYR A 323 14.41 6.84 19.45
C TYR A 323 15.48 7.23 18.43
N ILE A 324 16.73 6.77 18.60
CA ILE A 324 17.82 7.02 17.65
C ILE A 324 17.53 6.28 16.34
N GLN A 325 17.09 5.02 16.45
CA GLN A 325 16.73 4.18 15.31
C GLN A 325 15.44 4.69 14.66
N ALA A 326 14.45 5.10 15.45
CA ALA A 326 13.24 5.75 14.94
C ALA A 326 13.57 7.00 14.08
N LEU A 327 14.51 7.83 14.55
CA LEU A 327 15.00 8.98 13.79
C LEU A 327 15.67 8.57 12.47
N ALA A 328 16.50 7.52 12.50
CA ALA A 328 17.16 7.01 11.30
C ALA A 328 16.16 6.47 10.27
N ILE A 329 15.19 5.66 10.72
CA ILE A 329 14.11 5.09 9.89
C ILE A 329 13.27 6.21 9.27
N TYR A 330 12.88 7.21 10.07
CA TYR A 330 12.16 8.38 9.58
C TYR A 330 12.91 9.12 8.47
N ASN A 331 14.19 9.45 8.72
CA ASN A 331 15.03 10.16 7.77
C ASN A 331 15.22 9.37 6.47
N GLN A 332 15.49 8.06 6.55
CA GLN A 332 15.60 7.20 5.37
C GLN A 332 14.31 7.20 4.55
N THR A 333 13.15 7.27 5.22
CA THR A 333 11.85 7.20 4.56
C THR A 333 11.48 8.51 3.86
N VAL A 334 11.54 9.63 4.57
CA VAL A 334 11.04 10.92 4.04
C VAL A 334 11.96 11.55 2.99
N THR A 335 13.21 11.09 2.89
CA THR A 335 14.18 11.56 1.90
C THR A 335 14.01 10.89 0.54
N GLN A 336 13.23 9.80 0.44
CA GLN A 336 12.97 9.12 -0.83
C GLN A 336 12.21 10.02 -1.81
N ARG A 337 12.58 9.97 -3.10
CA ARG A 337 11.96 10.80 -4.15
C ARG A 337 10.47 10.48 -4.33
N GLN A 338 10.10 9.23 -4.12
CA GLN A 338 8.75 8.70 -4.25
C GLN A 338 7.85 9.12 -3.09
N PHE A 339 8.40 9.57 -1.95
CA PHE A 339 7.64 10.05 -0.81
C PHE A 339 6.67 11.19 -1.17
N ALA A 340 7.08 12.07 -2.10
CA ALA A 340 6.24 13.17 -2.59
C ALA A 340 5.01 12.70 -3.39
N LYS A 341 5.00 11.45 -3.87
CA LYS A 341 3.91 10.83 -4.64
C LYS A 341 2.91 10.08 -3.76
N LEU A 342 3.22 9.90 -2.47
CA LEU A 342 2.30 9.26 -1.53
C LEU A 342 0.99 10.04 -1.43
N ASN A 343 -0.08 9.31 -1.09
CA ASN A 343 -1.38 9.93 -0.91
C ASN A 343 -1.35 10.93 0.28
N SER A 344 -2.38 11.79 0.37
CA SER A 344 -2.46 12.79 1.44
C SER A 344 -2.37 12.15 2.82
N ASN A 345 -3.12 11.07 3.05
CA ASN A 345 -3.25 10.47 4.37
C ASN A 345 -1.92 9.90 4.86
N GLN A 346 -1.18 9.19 3.99
CA GLN A 346 0.16 8.71 4.28
C GLN A 346 1.09 9.88 4.64
N ARG A 347 1.12 10.94 3.84
CA ARG A 347 1.99 12.10 4.13
C ARG A 347 1.65 12.78 5.45
N GLU A 348 0.36 12.86 5.81
CA GLU A 348 -0.06 13.40 7.10
C GLU A 348 0.34 12.50 8.28
N LYS A 349 0.29 11.16 8.13
CA LYS A 349 0.84 10.24 9.15
C LYS A 349 2.33 10.49 9.39
N TRP A 350 3.12 10.63 8.33
CA TRP A 350 4.55 10.94 8.45
C TRP A 350 4.82 12.34 9.01
N SER A 351 3.98 13.33 8.68
CA SER A 351 4.00 14.64 9.33
C SER A 351 3.72 14.55 10.83
N MET A 352 2.80 13.68 11.24
CA MET A 352 2.54 13.39 12.66
C MET A 352 3.75 12.76 13.34
N TYR A 353 4.35 11.74 12.72
CA TYR A 353 5.54 11.07 13.26
C TYR A 353 6.70 12.04 13.47
N GLU A 354 6.91 12.98 12.55
CA GLU A 354 7.91 14.06 12.67
C GLU A 354 7.78 14.80 14.01
N VAL A 355 6.56 15.19 14.38
CA VAL A 355 6.28 15.98 15.58
C VAL A 355 6.57 15.16 16.84
N PHE A 356 6.14 13.90 16.89
CA PHE A 356 6.39 13.04 18.05
C PHE A 356 7.87 12.68 18.18
N ILE A 357 8.55 12.35 17.08
CA ILE A 357 10.00 12.11 17.08
C ILE A 357 10.71 13.36 17.58
N LEU A 358 10.38 14.54 17.05
CA LEU A 358 10.97 15.80 17.48
C LEU A 358 10.79 16.01 18.99
N TYR A 359 9.58 15.79 19.51
CA TYR A 359 9.34 15.89 20.95
C TYR A 359 10.28 14.96 21.72
N LEU A 360 10.38 13.69 21.34
CA LEU A 360 11.16 12.66 22.05
C LEU A 360 12.67 12.90 22.01
N ILE A 361 13.22 13.37 20.87
CA ILE A 361 14.66 13.57 20.70
C ILE A 361 15.16 14.95 21.14
N GLN A 362 14.25 15.91 21.37
CA GLN A 362 14.63 17.26 21.78
C GLN A 362 15.50 17.30 23.05
N PRO A 363 15.18 16.55 24.13
CA PRO A 363 16.05 16.49 25.32
C PRO A 363 17.44 15.92 25.06
N MET A 364 17.60 15.14 23.98
CA MET A 364 18.88 14.53 23.58
C MET A 364 19.76 15.47 22.73
N GLY A 365 19.30 16.70 22.46
CA GLY A 365 20.01 17.65 21.60
C GLY A 365 20.07 17.24 20.12
N MET A 366 19.25 16.26 19.70
CA MET A 366 19.29 15.71 18.33
C MET A 366 18.25 16.34 17.38
N ALA A 367 17.52 17.36 17.81
CA ALA A 367 16.48 18.01 16.99
C ALA A 367 16.99 18.46 15.60
N GLY A 368 18.24 18.91 15.50
CA GLY A 368 18.86 19.31 14.23
C GLY A 368 19.18 18.17 13.25
N ARG A 369 19.02 16.91 13.67
CA ARG A 369 19.24 15.73 12.82
C ARG A 369 17.97 15.24 12.11
N LEU A 370 16.82 15.87 12.37
CA LEU A 370 15.55 15.52 11.73
C LEU A 370 15.53 16.00 10.28
N ALA A 371 15.36 15.08 9.34
CA ALA A 371 15.29 15.40 7.93
C ALA A 371 13.93 16.04 7.60
N THR A 372 13.95 17.04 6.73
CA THR A 372 12.73 17.63 6.17
C THR A 372 12.47 17.02 4.79
N PRO A 373 11.26 16.50 4.50
CA PRO A 373 10.93 15.98 3.18
C PRO A 373 11.18 17.02 2.07
N ALA A 374 11.63 16.57 0.90
CA ALA A 374 11.89 17.45 -0.24
C ALA A 374 10.63 18.25 -0.61
N ARG A 375 10.78 19.56 -0.86
CA ARG A 375 9.69 20.52 -1.17
C ARG A 375 8.77 20.89 0.01
N ARG A 376 9.08 20.46 1.24
CA ARG A 376 8.42 20.95 2.46
C ARG A 376 9.31 21.98 3.16
N ARG A 377 8.70 22.98 3.80
CA ARG A 377 9.43 23.88 4.70
C ARG A 377 9.70 23.14 6.02
N PRO A 378 10.86 23.37 6.66
CA PRO A 378 11.12 22.83 7.99
C PRO A 378 10.00 23.20 8.97
N LEU A 379 9.69 22.29 9.88
CA LEU A 379 8.66 22.50 10.91
C LEU A 379 9.02 23.71 11.77
N GLN A 380 8.22 24.77 11.67
CA GLN A 380 8.36 25.95 12.52
C GLN A 380 7.48 25.77 13.76
N MET A 381 8.10 25.51 14.92
CA MET A 381 7.38 25.16 16.14
C MET A 381 6.34 26.19 16.56
N GLU A 382 6.64 27.49 16.47
CA GLU A 382 5.66 28.50 16.87
C GLU A 382 4.46 28.58 15.91
N GLN A 383 4.69 28.37 14.62
CA GLN A 383 3.59 28.28 13.65
C GLN A 383 2.74 27.02 13.91
N TYR A 384 3.38 25.89 14.19
CA TYR A 384 2.71 24.63 14.52
C TYR A 384 1.84 24.75 15.77
N LEU A 385 2.33 25.38 16.84
CA LEU A 385 1.57 25.56 18.09
C LEU A 385 0.36 26.50 17.92
N ASN A 386 0.43 27.43 16.97
CA ASN A 386 -0.67 28.34 16.62
C ASN A 386 -1.64 27.76 15.58
N GLN A 387 -1.26 26.66 14.91
CA GLN A 387 -2.08 26.06 13.88
C GLN A 387 -3.31 25.36 14.49
N ASN A 388 -4.48 25.61 13.89
CA ASN A 388 -5.69 24.87 14.18
C ASN A 388 -5.82 23.70 13.23
N PHE A 389 -5.79 22.48 13.77
CA PHE A 389 -5.98 21.25 13.00
C PHE A 389 -7.47 20.92 12.91
N ASN A 390 -8.00 20.83 11.70
CA ASN A 390 -9.39 20.48 11.45
C ASN A 390 -9.48 19.47 10.31
N TYR A 391 -9.16 18.21 10.63
CA TYR A 391 -9.25 17.10 9.69
C TYR A 391 -10.69 16.61 9.52
N PRO A 392 -11.02 16.01 8.36
CA PRO A 392 -12.35 15.45 8.10
C PRO A 392 -12.68 14.28 9.05
N PRO A 393 -13.96 13.85 9.13
CA PRO A 393 -14.41 12.83 10.08
C PRO A 393 -13.63 11.51 10.05
N ASP A 394 -13.21 11.07 8.87
CA ASP A 394 -12.40 9.86 8.62
C ASP A 394 -10.95 9.97 9.13
N GLN A 395 -10.51 11.17 9.51
CA GLN A 395 -9.13 11.48 9.92
C GLN A 395 -9.07 12.17 11.28
N ARG A 396 -10.13 12.06 12.09
CA ARG A 396 -10.25 12.74 13.40
C ARG A 396 -9.11 12.45 14.37
N ILE A 397 -8.55 11.25 14.31
CA ILE A 397 -7.38 10.87 15.12
C ILE A 397 -6.18 11.79 14.87
N LEU A 398 -5.96 12.28 13.64
CA LEU A 398 -4.87 13.21 13.35
C LEU A 398 -5.07 14.54 14.08
N THR A 399 -6.31 15.05 14.15
CA THR A 399 -6.64 16.23 14.96
C THR A 399 -6.29 15.97 16.43
N VAL A 400 -6.71 14.82 16.97
CA VAL A 400 -6.48 14.46 18.38
C VAL A 400 -4.98 14.37 18.69
N LEU A 401 -4.22 13.65 17.86
CA LEU A 401 -2.78 13.46 18.04
C LEU A 401 -2.00 14.77 17.92
N HIS A 402 -2.36 15.66 16.99
CA HIS A 402 -1.71 16.97 16.89
C HIS A 402 -1.98 17.85 18.10
N LEU A 403 -3.23 17.86 18.60
CA LEU A 403 -3.58 18.60 19.81
C LEU A 403 -2.84 18.06 21.04
N ILE A 404 -2.73 16.73 21.17
CA ILE A 404 -1.92 16.10 22.23
C ILE A 404 -0.46 16.56 22.14
N ALA A 405 0.13 16.52 20.95
CA ALA A 405 1.50 16.98 20.75
C ALA A 405 1.66 18.48 21.06
N GLN A 406 0.70 19.33 20.68
CA GLN A 406 0.70 20.76 21.03
C GLN A 406 0.70 20.95 22.56
N VAL A 407 -0.17 20.24 23.29
CA VAL A 407 -0.17 20.26 24.76
C VAL A 407 1.21 19.92 25.31
N PHE A 408 1.84 18.86 24.82
CA PHE A 408 3.16 18.43 25.30
C PHE A 408 4.24 19.50 25.12
N PHE A 409 4.30 20.14 23.95
CA PHE A 409 5.27 21.21 23.68
C PHE A 409 4.97 22.48 24.48
N LEU A 410 3.70 22.84 24.67
CA LEU A 410 3.29 24.01 25.47
C LEU A 410 3.64 23.82 26.95
N LEU A 411 3.41 22.62 27.48
CA LEU A 411 3.82 22.27 28.85
C LEU A 411 5.34 22.30 29.03
N GLY A 412 6.10 21.81 28.04
CA GLY A 412 7.56 21.95 28.05
C GLY A 412 8.05 23.41 28.04
N LYS A 413 7.26 24.34 27.47
CA LYS A 413 7.50 25.79 27.51
C LYS A 413 6.92 26.49 28.75
N ARG A 414 6.24 25.76 29.64
CA ARG A 414 5.47 26.29 30.79
C ARG A 414 4.36 27.28 30.39
N ASP A 415 3.86 27.19 29.17
CA ASP A 415 2.74 27.98 28.67
C ASP A 415 1.41 27.28 28.99
N HIS A 416 1.03 27.35 30.27
CA HIS A 416 -0.15 26.64 30.79
C HIS A 416 -1.47 27.16 30.22
N ALA A 417 -1.56 28.47 29.94
CA ALA A 417 -2.77 29.08 29.39
C ALA A 417 -3.13 28.51 28.01
N ARG A 418 -2.15 28.45 27.09
CA ARG A 418 -2.38 27.83 25.78
C ARG A 418 -2.56 26.32 25.88
N ALA A 419 -1.91 25.65 26.84
CA ALA A 419 -2.12 24.23 27.07
C ALA A 419 -3.58 23.95 27.49
N ASP A 420 -4.15 24.78 28.36
CA ASP A 420 -5.56 24.69 28.79
C ASP A 420 -6.52 24.78 27.60
N GLU A 421 -6.31 25.76 26.70
CA GLU A 421 -7.12 25.90 25.48
C GLU A 421 -7.11 24.63 24.63
N ARG A 422 -5.94 24.00 24.45
CA ARG A 422 -5.82 22.76 23.66
C ARG A 422 -6.46 21.58 24.37
N ILE A 423 -6.38 21.51 25.70
CA ILE A 423 -7.06 20.50 26.51
C ILE A 423 -8.59 20.66 26.42
N ASP A 424 -9.12 21.89 26.37
CA ASP A 424 -10.55 22.14 26.18
C ASP A 424 -11.04 21.65 24.82
N LEU A 425 -10.27 21.88 23.75
CA LEU A 425 -10.57 21.33 22.42
C LEU A 425 -10.59 19.79 22.44
N LEU A 426 -9.60 19.16 23.07
CA LEU A 426 -9.55 17.70 23.24
C LEU A 426 -10.74 17.18 24.03
N GLN A 427 -11.12 17.85 25.13
CA GLN A 427 -12.28 17.49 25.95
C GLN A 427 -13.58 17.57 25.14
N ASN A 428 -13.74 18.61 24.32
CA ASN A 428 -14.90 18.75 23.44
C ASN A 428 -14.98 17.64 22.39
N LEU A 429 -13.84 17.29 21.76
CA LEU A 429 -13.77 16.18 20.81
C LEU A 429 -14.15 14.85 21.47
N ALA A 430 -13.58 14.56 22.65
CA ALA A 430 -13.85 13.33 23.39
C ALA A 430 -15.32 13.18 23.82
N ASN A 431 -16.01 14.29 24.11
CA ASN A 431 -17.39 14.27 24.59
C ASN A 431 -18.43 14.29 23.48
N ARG A 432 -18.18 14.99 22.36
CA ARG A 432 -19.20 15.27 21.33
C ARG A 432 -18.96 14.57 20.00
N THR A 433 -17.72 14.19 19.72
CA THR A 433 -17.29 13.89 18.35
C THR A 433 -16.74 12.48 18.21
N LEU A 434 -15.88 12.04 19.13
CA LEU A 434 -15.25 10.72 19.05
C LEU A 434 -16.21 9.61 19.50
N ALA A 435 -16.39 8.59 18.64
CA ALA A 435 -17.11 7.38 18.99
C ALA A 435 -16.37 6.61 20.09
N LYS A 436 -17.06 6.20 21.16
CA LYS A 436 -16.42 5.63 22.36
C LYS A 436 -15.75 4.28 22.09
N ASP A 437 -16.34 3.48 21.21
CA ASP A 437 -15.89 2.12 20.93
C ASP A 437 -14.65 2.15 20.03
N GLU A 438 -14.62 3.06 19.05
CA GLU A 438 -13.50 3.23 18.13
C GLU A 438 -12.31 3.99 18.77
N TYR A 439 -12.58 5.08 19.49
CA TYR A 439 -11.54 5.97 20.04
C TYR A 439 -11.33 5.77 21.55
N HIS A 440 -11.56 4.56 22.06
CA HIS A 440 -11.50 4.27 23.50
C HIS A 440 -10.19 4.74 24.15
N ARG A 441 -9.04 4.35 23.59
CA ARG A 441 -7.70 4.68 24.12
C ARG A 441 -7.41 6.19 24.07
N PRO A 442 -7.57 6.89 22.92
CA PRO A 442 -7.44 8.36 22.88
C PRO A 442 -8.32 9.07 23.92
N ILE A 443 -9.57 8.63 24.10
CA ILE A 443 -10.49 9.23 25.10
C ILE A 443 -9.96 9.05 26.52
N GLN A 444 -9.44 7.87 26.89
CA GLN A 444 -8.84 7.70 28.22
C GLN A 444 -7.61 8.57 28.40
N PHE A 445 -6.78 8.72 27.37
CA PHE A 445 -5.61 9.58 27.42
C PHE A 445 -5.96 11.06 27.59
N ILE A 446 -6.99 11.55 26.88
CA ILE A 446 -7.53 12.91 27.07
C ILE A 446 -7.99 13.11 28.53
N ARG A 447 -8.60 12.09 29.15
CA ARG A 447 -9.01 12.16 30.56
C ARG A 447 -7.84 12.22 31.54
N LEU A 448 -6.69 11.64 31.20
CA LEU A 448 -5.44 11.81 31.95
C LEU A 448 -4.92 13.24 31.87
N LEU A 449 -4.88 13.84 30.67
CA LEU A 449 -4.50 15.25 30.50
C LEU A 449 -5.42 16.19 31.29
N LEU A 450 -6.72 15.87 31.37
CA LEU A 450 -7.66 16.62 32.20
C LEU A 450 -7.36 16.50 33.71
N GLN A 451 -6.84 15.36 34.19
CA GLN A 451 -6.39 15.27 35.59
C GLN A 451 -5.12 16.07 35.81
N LEU A 452 -4.19 16.07 34.84
CA LEU A 452 -2.97 16.87 34.91
C LEU A 452 -3.27 18.36 35.01
N ARG A 453 -4.21 18.86 34.21
CA ARG A 453 -4.70 20.23 34.30
C ARG A 453 -5.28 20.55 35.68
N LYS A 454 -6.09 19.65 36.25
CA LYS A 454 -6.68 19.85 37.59
C LYS A 454 -5.64 19.90 38.72
N ALA A 455 -4.51 19.22 38.51
CA ALA A 455 -3.35 19.26 39.39
C ALA A 455 -2.41 20.43 39.06
N ASN A 456 -2.87 21.45 38.31
CA ASN A 456 -2.08 22.59 37.86
C ASN A 456 -0.73 22.21 37.22
N TYR A 457 -0.71 21.08 36.51
CA TYR A 457 0.48 20.53 35.86
C TYR A 457 1.61 20.11 36.82
N GLN A 458 1.30 19.94 38.11
CA GLN A 458 2.23 19.43 39.12
C GLN A 458 2.02 17.91 39.31
N PRO A 459 3.03 17.08 38.98
CA PRO A 459 2.90 15.63 39.11
C PRO A 459 2.59 15.15 40.53
N GLU A 460 3.05 15.86 41.56
CA GLU A 460 2.85 15.51 42.97
C GLU A 460 1.39 15.67 43.43
N GLU A 461 0.64 16.56 42.79
CA GLU A 461 -0.77 16.84 43.13
C GLU A 461 -1.76 15.93 42.36
N LEU A 462 -1.26 15.05 41.49
CA LEU A 462 -2.09 14.17 40.67
C LEU A 462 -2.91 13.19 41.51
N ARG A 463 -4.21 13.14 41.22
CA ARG A 463 -5.15 12.16 41.81
C ARG A 463 -5.99 11.52 40.72
N ASN A 464 -6.52 10.33 40.99
CA ASN A 464 -7.51 9.64 40.14
C ASN A 464 -7.04 9.31 38.70
N THR A 465 -5.74 9.13 38.47
CA THR A 465 -5.16 8.77 37.17
C THR A 465 -5.17 7.25 36.92
N GLU A 466 -5.00 6.45 37.98
CA GLU A 466 -4.91 4.98 37.94
C GLU A 466 -6.06 4.32 37.19
N LYS A 467 -7.30 4.79 37.40
CA LYS A 467 -8.48 4.23 36.71
C LYS A 467 -8.43 4.38 35.18
N TYR A 468 -7.78 5.45 34.67
CA TYR A 468 -7.65 5.67 33.24
C TYR A 468 -6.46 4.89 32.68
N LEU A 469 -5.36 4.80 33.43
CA LEU A 469 -4.23 3.94 33.07
C LEU A 469 -4.63 2.46 33.02
N LYS A 470 -5.41 2.00 34.00
CA LYS A 470 -5.95 0.63 34.02
C LYS A 470 -6.81 0.33 32.79
N ARG A 471 -7.67 1.27 32.38
CA ARG A 471 -8.49 1.12 31.16
C ARG A 471 -7.65 1.08 29.88
N LEU A 472 -6.54 1.82 29.82
CA LEU A 472 -5.59 1.70 28.72
C LEU A 472 -4.93 0.31 28.70
N GLN A 473 -4.58 -0.24 29.86
CA GLN A 473 -4.02 -1.59 29.97
C GLN A 473 -5.04 -2.70 29.62
N GLU A 474 -6.30 -2.54 30.02
CA GLU A 474 -7.40 -3.47 29.70
C GLU A 474 -7.71 -3.50 28.19
N ALA A 475 -7.49 -2.39 27.49
CA ALA A 475 -7.63 -2.27 26.04
C ALA A 475 -6.26 -1.99 25.41
N PRO A 476 -5.38 -3.01 25.26
CA PRO A 476 -4.02 -2.79 24.78
C PRO A 476 -4.01 -2.28 23.33
N PHE A 477 -2.90 -1.63 22.99
CA PHE A 477 -2.64 -1.09 21.66
C PHE A 477 -2.88 -2.15 20.57
N SER A 478 -3.49 -1.71 19.47
CA SER A 478 -3.73 -2.55 18.31
C SER A 478 -3.76 -1.67 17.06
N TYR A 479 -2.93 -1.99 16.08
CA TYR A 479 -2.78 -1.23 14.85
C TYR A 479 -2.64 -2.15 13.64
N ARG A 480 -3.65 -2.12 12.77
CA ARG A 480 -3.73 -2.93 11.56
C ARG A 480 -3.56 -2.09 10.28
N GLY A 481 -2.99 -0.89 10.39
CA GLY A 481 -2.89 0.06 9.27
C GLY A 481 -4.06 1.05 9.18
N SER A 482 -5.13 0.85 9.96
CA SER A 482 -6.27 1.76 10.03
C SER A 482 -5.91 3.04 10.76
N LEU A 483 -6.32 4.19 10.21
CA LEU A 483 -5.93 5.49 10.72
C LEU A 483 -6.48 5.76 12.12
N SER A 484 -7.71 5.35 12.43
CA SER A 484 -8.33 5.57 13.76
C SER A 484 -7.62 4.85 14.89
N GLN A 485 -6.87 3.79 14.56
CA GLN A 485 -6.04 3.02 15.49
C GLN A 485 -4.64 3.61 15.69
N LEU A 486 -4.30 4.70 15.00
CA LEU A 486 -2.95 5.24 15.00
C LEU A 486 -2.57 5.80 16.38
N GLU A 487 -1.46 5.30 16.90
CA GLU A 487 -0.86 5.72 18.17
C GLU A 487 0.66 5.74 17.99
N PRO A 488 1.27 6.89 17.63
CA PRO A 488 2.69 6.99 17.30
C PRO A 488 3.63 6.47 18.39
N VAL A 489 3.23 6.65 19.64
CA VAL A 489 3.90 6.19 20.84
C VAL A 489 2.81 5.70 21.80
N PRO A 490 3.00 4.59 22.52
CA PRO A 490 2.01 4.11 23.48
C PRO A 490 1.59 5.20 24.46
N TYR A 491 0.30 5.39 24.69
CA TYR A 491 -0.23 6.40 25.59
C TYR A 491 0.34 6.27 27.00
N GLU A 492 0.57 5.04 27.46
CA GLU A 492 1.20 4.73 28.74
C GLU A 492 2.64 5.26 28.78
N LEU A 493 3.42 5.04 27.71
CA LEU A 493 4.79 5.52 27.59
C LEU A 493 4.84 7.04 27.44
N MET A 494 3.94 7.62 26.64
CA MET A 494 3.82 9.08 26.49
C MET A 494 3.47 9.76 27.81
N TRP A 495 2.57 9.17 28.59
CA TRP A 495 2.22 9.68 29.91
C TRP A 495 3.45 9.71 30.84
N GLN A 496 4.21 8.62 30.88
CA GLN A 496 5.44 8.54 31.68
C GLN A 496 6.48 9.59 31.24
N GLN A 497 6.69 9.75 29.93
CA GLN A 497 7.62 10.74 29.39
C GLN A 497 7.18 12.18 29.69
N LEU A 498 5.88 12.46 29.63
CA LEU A 498 5.34 13.77 29.99
C LEU A 498 5.59 14.10 31.46
N LEU A 499 5.28 13.17 32.37
CA LEU A 499 5.48 13.38 33.81
C LEU A 499 6.97 13.59 34.15
N ARG A 500 7.88 12.84 33.53
CA ARG A 500 9.33 13.00 33.70
C ARG A 500 9.88 14.35 33.22
N ARG A 501 9.15 15.09 32.39
CA ARG A 501 9.55 16.45 31.96
C ARG A 501 8.99 17.54 32.86
N LEU A 502 7.94 17.22 33.62
CA LEU A 502 7.25 18.17 34.49
C LEU A 502 7.81 18.16 35.91
N GLY A 503 8.17 16.99 36.42
CA GLY A 503 9.03 16.84 37.61
C GLY A 503 10.49 16.98 37.22
#